data_AF-A0A5K0XHR9-F1
#
_entry.id   AF-A0A5K0XHR9-F1
#
_cell.length_a   1.000
_cell.length_b   1.000
_cell.length_c   1.000
_cell.angle_alpha   90.00
_cell.angle_beta   90.00
_cell.angle_gamma   90.00
#
_symmetry.space_group_name_H-M   'P 1'
#
loop_
_entity.id
_entity.type
_entity.pdbx_description
1 polymer ?
#
loop_
_entity_poly.entity_id
_entity_poly.type
_entity_poly.pdbx_seq_one_letter_code
_entity_poly.pdbx_strand_id
1 'polypeptide(L)'
;GSIEAIKQALQVLPRDNVTLKFLLQAVGDVSISDVDLSVASKAIILGFNVGVSGSVKKYAEGKGVEVRIYKIIYELIDDIRNAMEGLLDFVE
;
A
#
# COMPACT_ATOMS: atom_id res chain seq x y z
N GLY A 1 -9.46 14.01 4.73
CA GLY A 1 -9.96 12.80 5.44
C GLY A 1 -8.79 11.92 5.83
N SER A 2 -9.01 10.66 6.17
CA SER A 2 -7.92 9.74 6.59
C SER A 2 -6.82 9.59 5.53
N ILE A 3 -7.17 9.66 4.23
CA ILE A 3 -6.21 9.62 3.12
C ILE A 3 -5.21 10.78 3.18
N GLU A 4 -5.67 12.02 3.35
CA GLU A 4 -4.77 13.18 3.49
C GLU A 4 -3.85 13.04 4.70
N ALA A 5 -4.37 12.55 5.84
CA ALA A 5 -3.57 12.37 7.06
C ALA A 5 -2.45 11.35 6.86
N ILE A 6 -2.77 10.22 6.22
CA ILE A 6 -1.77 9.19 5.85
C ILE A 6 -0.72 9.80 4.94
N LYS A 7 -1.14 10.48 3.87
CA LYS A 7 -0.21 11.09 2.92
C LYS A 7 0.75 12.08 3.57
N GLN A 8 0.23 12.96 4.44
CA GLN A 8 1.07 13.91 5.17
C GLN A 8 2.07 13.19 6.09
N ALA A 9 1.64 12.14 6.78
CA ALA A 9 2.51 11.36 7.65
C ALA A 9 3.61 10.62 6.86
N LEU A 10 3.31 10.11 5.68
CA LEU A 10 4.31 9.49 4.81
C LEU A 10 5.23 10.51 4.14
N GLN A 11 4.79 11.76 4.01
CA GLN A 11 5.61 12.80 3.41
C GLN A 11 6.74 13.30 4.31
N VAL A 12 6.62 13.13 5.63
CA VAL A 12 7.65 13.52 6.60
C VAL A 12 8.70 12.43 6.83
N LEU A 13 8.52 11.24 6.24
CA LEU A 13 9.52 10.17 6.33
C LEU A 13 10.82 10.58 5.61
N PRO A 14 12.00 10.23 6.15
CA PRO A 14 13.29 10.48 5.51
C PRO A 14 13.33 9.88 4.10
N ARG A 15 13.90 10.60 3.14
CA ARG A 15 13.94 10.22 1.72
C ARG A 15 15.35 10.00 1.20
N ASP A 16 16.28 9.61 2.08
CA ASP A 16 17.71 9.69 1.78
C ASP A 16 18.10 8.89 0.52
N ASN A 17 17.47 7.73 0.29
CA ASN A 17 17.71 6.90 -0.90
C ASN A 17 16.42 6.44 -1.62
N VAL A 18 15.23 6.69 -1.06
CA VAL A 18 13.96 6.18 -1.58
C VAL A 18 12.92 7.30 -1.69
N THR A 19 12.27 7.40 -2.85
CA THR A 19 11.17 8.34 -3.08
C THR A 19 9.85 7.59 -3.14
N LEU A 20 8.91 7.96 -2.26
CA LEU A 20 7.53 7.49 -2.34
C LEU A 20 6.75 8.21 -3.43
N LYS A 21 6.08 7.46 -4.30
CA LYS A 21 5.17 7.97 -5.32
C LYS A 21 3.79 7.34 -5.18
N PHE A 22 2.76 8.16 -5.06
CA PHE A 22 1.37 7.72 -5.00
C PHE A 22 0.74 7.77 -6.40
N LEU A 23 0.35 6.62 -6.94
CA LEU A 23 -0.23 6.52 -8.28
C LEU A 23 -1.74 6.76 -8.28
N LEU A 24 -2.43 6.17 -7.31
CA LEU A 24 -3.86 6.30 -7.10
C LEU A 24 -4.14 6.54 -5.62
N GLN A 25 -5.06 7.45 -5.34
CA GLN A 25 -5.58 7.73 -4.00
C GLN A 25 -7.11 7.77 -4.14
N ALA A 26 -7.79 6.77 -3.61
CA ALA A 26 -9.23 6.62 -3.73
C ALA A 26 -9.85 6.15 -2.42
N VAL A 27 -11.15 6.39 -2.25
CA VAL A 27 -11.96 5.90 -1.14
C VAL A 27 -12.73 4.66 -1.56
N GLY A 28 -12.95 3.74 -0.63
CA GLY A 28 -13.70 2.50 -0.85
C GLY A 28 -12.83 1.25 -0.78
N ASP A 29 -13.48 0.10 -0.94
CA ASP A 29 -12.82 -1.20 -0.91
C ASP A 29 -11.93 -1.42 -2.13
N VAL A 30 -10.91 -2.27 -1.98
CA VAL A 30 -9.97 -2.57 -3.08
C VAL A 30 -10.69 -3.37 -4.16
N SER A 31 -10.53 -2.90 -5.40
CA SER A 31 -11.13 -3.45 -6.60
C SER A 31 -10.12 -4.18 -7.50
N ILE A 32 -10.63 -4.91 -8.49
CA ILE A 32 -9.80 -5.55 -9.52
C ILE A 32 -9.01 -4.50 -10.33
N SER A 33 -9.62 -3.34 -10.62
CA SER A 33 -8.94 -2.25 -11.34
C SER A 33 -7.75 -1.67 -10.58
N ASP A 34 -7.81 -1.64 -9.24
CA ASP A 34 -6.68 -1.18 -8.43
C ASP A 34 -5.51 -2.17 -8.53
N VAL A 35 -5.82 -3.48 -8.58
CA VAL A 35 -4.84 -4.54 -8.81
C VAL A 35 -4.23 -4.42 -10.20
N ASP A 36 -5.03 -4.23 -11.25
CA ASP A 36 -4.53 -4.10 -12.62
C ASP A 36 -3.60 -2.89 -12.78
N LEU A 37 -3.95 -1.75 -12.16
CA LEU A 37 -3.08 -0.58 -12.13
C LEU A 37 -1.74 -0.88 -11.42
N SER A 38 -1.80 -1.63 -10.32
CA SER A 38 -0.64 -2.02 -9.54
C SER A 38 0.28 -2.96 -10.32
N VAL A 39 -0.27 -3.91 -11.08
CA VAL A 39 0.49 -4.76 -12.01
C VAL A 39 1.20 -3.91 -13.06
N ALA A 40 0.47 -3.02 -13.74
CA ALA A 40 1.02 -2.19 -14.80
C ALA A 40 2.16 -1.28 -14.31
N SER A 41 2.10 -0.89 -13.03
CA SER A 41 3.04 0.07 -12.43
C SER A 41 4.08 -0.57 -11.52
N LYS A 42 4.03 -1.89 -11.31
CA LYS A 42 4.85 -2.62 -10.31
C LYS A 42 4.77 -1.98 -8.92
N ALA A 43 3.56 -1.67 -8.49
CA ALA A 43 3.28 -1.02 -7.20
C ALA A 43 2.61 -2.00 -6.23
N ILE A 44 2.67 -1.66 -4.94
CA ILE A 44 1.92 -2.33 -3.87
C ILE A 44 0.63 -1.54 -3.56
N ILE A 45 -0.38 -2.23 -3.04
CA ILE A 45 -1.64 -1.61 -2.60
C ILE A 45 -1.65 -1.51 -1.08
N LEU A 46 -1.94 -0.29 -0.59
CA LEU A 46 -2.09 0.00 0.83
C LEU A 46 -3.52 0.47 1.10
N GLY A 47 -4.25 -0.27 1.94
CA GLY A 47 -5.61 0.07 2.35
C GLY A 47 -5.69 0.42 3.83
N PHE A 48 -6.41 1.48 4.19
CA PHE A 48 -6.64 1.86 5.58
C PHE A 48 -8.14 1.86 5.91
N ASN A 49 -8.53 1.01 6.85
CA ASN A 49 -9.92 0.78 7.24
C ASN A 49 -10.86 0.43 6.06
N VAL A 50 -10.35 -0.31 5.08
CA VAL A 50 -11.11 -0.78 3.91
C VAL A 50 -11.19 -2.31 3.90
N GLY A 51 -12.09 -2.86 3.09
CA GLY A 51 -12.20 -4.28 2.80
C GLY A 51 -11.50 -4.70 1.51
N VAL A 52 -11.19 -5.98 1.42
CA VAL A 52 -10.76 -6.67 0.19
C VAL A 52 -11.55 -7.95 0.10
N SER A 53 -12.31 -8.13 -0.98
CA SER A 53 -13.07 -9.37 -1.18
C SER A 53 -12.12 -10.54 -1.46
N GLY A 54 -12.56 -11.76 -1.14
CA GLY A 54 -11.74 -12.96 -1.35
C GLY A 54 -11.36 -13.20 -2.83
N SER A 55 -12.21 -12.78 -3.77
CA SER A 55 -11.90 -12.85 -5.21
C SER A 55 -10.80 -11.87 -5.61
N VAL A 56 -10.85 -10.63 -5.10
CA VAL A 56 -9.81 -9.62 -5.36
C VAL A 56 -8.49 -10.04 -4.74
N LYS A 57 -8.50 -10.59 -3.52
CA LYS A 57 -7.28 -11.07 -2.86
C LYS A 57 -6.60 -12.18 -3.66
N LYS A 58 -7.35 -13.21 -4.07
CA LYS A 58 -6.81 -14.30 -4.93
C LYS A 58 -6.31 -13.78 -6.28
N TYR A 59 -6.99 -12.79 -6.85
CA TYR A 59 -6.55 -12.17 -8.10
C TYR A 59 -5.21 -11.44 -7.92
N ALA A 60 -5.05 -10.67 -6.85
CA ALA A 60 -3.80 -9.99 -6.53
C ALA A 60 -2.65 -10.98 -6.29
N GLU A 61 -2.87 -12.04 -5.51
CA GLU A 61 -1.90 -13.13 -5.29
C GLU A 61 -1.47 -13.77 -6.62
N GLY A 62 -2.42 -14.12 -7.49
CA GLY A 62 -2.13 -14.69 -8.81
C GLY A 62 -1.40 -13.73 -9.77
N LYS A 63 -1.38 -12.43 -9.48
CA LYS A 63 -0.64 -11.40 -10.23
C LYS A 63 0.66 -10.98 -9.56
N GLY A 64 0.97 -11.51 -8.37
CA GLY A 64 2.11 -11.07 -7.57
C GLY A 64 1.98 -9.63 -7.08
N VAL A 65 0.75 -9.13 -6.93
CA VAL A 65 0.50 -7.81 -6.34
C VAL A 65 0.29 -7.96 -4.86
N GLU A 66 1.11 -7.25 -4.10
CA GLU A 66 0.98 -7.20 -2.66
C GLU A 66 -0.13 -6.23 -2.23
N VAL A 67 -1.04 -6.71 -1.38
CA VAL A 67 -2.14 -5.93 -0.83
C VAL A 67 -2.07 -5.97 0.69
N ARG A 68 -1.79 -4.83 1.32
CA ARG A 68 -1.73 -4.69 2.78
C ARG A 68 -2.87 -3.82 3.29
N ILE A 69 -3.59 -4.32 4.28
CA ILE A 69 -4.74 -3.65 4.88
C ILE A 69 -4.48 -3.39 6.35
N TYR A 70 -4.64 -2.14 6.75
CA TYR A 70 -4.38 -1.66 8.09
C TYR A 70 -5.66 -1.17 8.75
N LYS A 71 -5.76 -1.41 10.06
CA LYS A 71 -6.78 -0.79 10.91
C LYS A 71 -6.20 0.32 11.78
N ILE A 72 -4.88 0.32 11.99
CA ILE A 72 -4.17 1.31 12.79
C ILE A 72 -3.19 2.08 11.89
N ILE A 73 -3.24 3.41 11.95
CA ILE A 73 -2.46 4.27 11.04
C ILE A 73 -0.96 4.19 11.31
N TYR A 74 -0.57 3.97 12.57
CA TYR A 74 0.83 3.86 12.96
C TYR A 74 1.51 2.60 12.38
N GLU A 75 0.79 1.48 12.32
CA GLU A 75 1.28 0.24 11.69
C GLU A 75 1.57 0.47 10.20
N LEU A 76 0.67 1.16 9.49
CA LEU A 76 0.86 1.50 8.08
C LEU A 76 2.12 2.35 7.86
N ILE A 77 2.31 3.38 8.70
CA ILE A 77 3.45 4.30 8.57
C ILE A 77 4.76 3.57 8.88
N ASP A 78 4.76 2.72 9.91
CA ASP A 78 5.95 1.98 10.31
C ASP A 78 6.37 0.94 9.27
N ASP A 79 5.40 0.17 8.73
CA ASP A 79 5.65 -0.77 7.63
C ASP A 79 6.30 -0.08 6.43
N ILE A 80 5.80 1.10 6.04
CA ILE A 80 6.36 1.85 4.91
C ILE A 80 7.74 2.41 5.24
N ARG A 81 7.98 2.85 6.47
CA ARG A 81 9.32 3.27 6.90
C ARG A 81 10.30 2.11 6.80
N ASN A 82 9.94 0.93 7.34
CA ASN A 82 10.75 -0.28 7.27
C ASN A 82 11.02 -0.69 5.81
N ALA A 83 10.03 -0.51 4.91
CA ALA A 83 10.18 -0.69 3.46
C ALA A 83 11.27 0.20 2.87
N MET A 84 11.26 1.48 3.25
CA MET A 84 12.20 2.48 2.75
C MET A 84 13.62 2.28 3.30
N GLU A 85 13.73 1.76 4.52
CA GLU A 85 15.00 1.44 5.17
C GLU A 85 15.59 0.09 4.70
N GLY A 86 14.84 -0.67 3.90
CA GLY A 86 15.25 -2.00 3.43
C GLY A 86 15.19 -3.08 4.51
N LEU A 87 14.53 -2.78 5.64
CA LEU A 87 14.28 -3.71 6.74
C LEU A 87 13.03 -4.56 6.53
N LEU A 88 12.36 -4.39 5.38
CA LEU A 88 11.16 -5.11 5.08
C LEU A 88 11.54 -6.48 4.55
N ASP A 89 11.47 -7.46 5.45
CA ASP A 89 11.62 -8.86 5.13
C ASP A 89 10.65 -9.22 4.01
N PHE A 90 11.19 -9.56 2.83
CA PHE A 90 10.45 -10.31 1.85
C PHE A 90 10.16 -11.67 2.48
N VAL A 91 8.91 -11.92 2.85
CA VAL A 91 8.50 -13.28 3.22
C VAL A 91 8.54 -14.09 1.92
N GLU A 92 9.54 -14.97 1.80
CA GLU A 92 9.61 -16.02 0.77
C GLU A 92 8.39 -16.95 0.80
#